data_AF-A0A356G3S6-F1
#
_entry.id   AF-A0A356G3S6-F1
#
_cell.length_a   1.000
_cell.length_b   1.000
_cell.length_c   1.000
_cell.angle_alpha   90.00
_cell.angle_beta   90.00
_cell.angle_gamma   90.00
#
_symmetry.space_group_name_H-M   'P 1'
#
loop_
_entity.id
_entity.type
_entity.pdbx_description
1 polymer ?
#
loop_
_entity_poly.entity_id
_entity_poly.type
_entity_poly.pdbx_seq_one_letter_code
_entity_poly.pdbx_strand_id
1 'polypeptide(L)'
;QLAAACGLGVLDGLKALGVANESQLKWPNDLLARGRKLAGILVEVGRDGRGGAFAVCGVGVNVGDAPRDLGAIALAELAAGAAPSFTSLAEALRGGVVARVGSWASSGGDRPLDGVREAYLERLAWRGEEVVARSPDGSELAHGTLETVDAWGRAVLLAP
;
A
#
# COMPACT_ATOMS: atom_id res chain seq x y z
N GLN A 1 -10.75 -1.48 -1.85
CA GLN A 1 -9.77 -2.21 -2.69
C GLN A 1 -9.14 -1.36 -3.79
N LEU A 2 -9.68 -0.17 -4.08
CA LEU A 2 -8.91 0.91 -4.72
C LEU A 2 -7.57 1.17 -3.99
N ALA A 3 -7.53 1.12 -2.65
CA ALA A 3 -6.29 1.25 -1.89
C ALA A 3 -5.21 0.21 -2.24
N ALA A 4 -5.60 -1.02 -2.57
CA ALA A 4 -4.66 -2.07 -2.99
C ALA A 4 -4.08 -1.76 -4.37
N ALA A 5 -4.92 -1.36 -5.33
CA ALA A 5 -4.48 -0.90 -6.64
C ALA A 5 -3.57 0.34 -6.53
N CYS A 6 -3.93 1.31 -5.68
CA CYS A 6 -3.09 2.48 -5.43
C CYS A 6 -1.74 2.10 -4.81
N GLY A 7 -1.71 1.25 -3.78
CA GLY A 7 -0.46 0.82 -3.15
C GLY A 7 0.46 0.04 -4.09
N LEU A 8 -0.14 -0.82 -4.90
CA LEU A 8 0.54 -1.49 -5.99
C LEU A 8 1.09 -0.50 -7.04
N GLY A 9 0.35 0.55 -7.39
CA GLY A 9 0.82 1.61 -8.28
C GLY A 9 1.96 2.44 -7.69
N VAL A 10 1.94 2.69 -6.37
CA VAL A 10 3.05 3.34 -5.66
C VAL A 10 4.31 2.47 -5.74
N LEU A 11 4.20 1.16 -5.52
CA LEU A 11 5.34 0.23 -5.69
C LEU A 11 5.91 0.27 -7.11
N ASP A 12 5.07 0.31 -8.14
CA ASP A 12 5.54 0.39 -9.54
C ASP A 12 6.27 1.70 -9.81
N GLY A 13 5.77 2.82 -9.29
CA GLY A 13 6.40 4.13 -9.42
C GLY A 13 7.78 4.18 -8.75
N LEU A 14 7.89 3.65 -7.53
CA LEU A 14 9.18 3.53 -6.83
C LEU A 14 10.17 2.64 -7.61
N LYS A 15 9.68 1.50 -8.12
CA LYS A 15 10.48 0.58 -8.93
C LYS A 15 10.96 1.22 -10.23
N ALA A 16 10.13 2.03 -10.89
CA ALA A 16 10.51 2.76 -12.11
C ALA A 16 11.65 3.77 -11.87
N LEU A 17 11.75 4.30 -10.66
CA LEU A 17 12.86 5.16 -10.23
C LEU A 17 14.08 4.38 -9.74
N GLY A 18 14.01 3.05 -9.68
CA GLY A 18 15.07 2.20 -9.18
C GLY A 18 15.30 2.29 -7.67
N VAL A 19 14.33 2.82 -6.90
CA VAL A 19 14.44 2.99 -5.45
C VAL A 19 13.44 2.11 -4.71
N ALA A 20 13.82 1.69 -3.50
CA ALA A 20 12.96 0.94 -2.59
C ALA A 20 12.31 -0.31 -3.23
N ASN A 21 13.06 -1.01 -4.10
CA ASN A 21 12.60 -2.21 -4.82
C ASN A 21 12.21 -3.36 -3.88
N GLU A 22 12.77 -3.36 -2.67
CA GLU A 22 12.45 -4.31 -1.60
C GLU A 22 11.13 -4.01 -0.88
N SER A 23 10.41 -2.96 -1.28
CA SER A 23 9.19 -2.55 -0.57
C SER A 23 8.06 -3.59 -0.71
N GLN A 24 7.31 -3.74 0.37
CA GLN A 24 6.17 -4.64 0.50
C GLN A 24 4.93 -3.86 0.94
N LEU A 25 3.75 -4.41 0.69
CA LEU A 25 2.47 -3.88 1.12
C LEU A 25 2.08 -4.51 2.45
N LYS A 26 1.95 -3.70 3.50
CA LYS A 26 1.33 -4.11 4.75
C LYS A 26 -0.16 -3.79 4.69
N TRP A 27 -0.97 -4.82 4.90
CA TRP A 27 -2.41 -4.65 4.98
C TRP A 27 -2.79 -3.75 6.19
N PRO A 28 -3.76 -2.83 6.04
CA PRO A 28 -4.52 -2.58 4.82
C PRO A 28 -3.91 -1.54 3.88
N ASN A 29 -2.95 -0.72 4.33
CA ASN A 29 -2.72 0.59 3.72
C ASN A 29 -1.30 1.16 3.83
N ASP A 30 -0.31 0.37 4.26
CA ASP A 30 1.07 0.83 4.44
C ASP A 30 2.00 0.18 3.42
N LEU A 31 3.09 0.88 3.07
CA LEU A 31 4.27 0.27 2.47
C LEU A 31 5.35 0.14 3.52
N LEU A 32 5.99 -1.02 3.54
CA LEU A 32 7.16 -1.30 4.36
C LEU A 32 8.38 -1.43 3.48
N ALA A 33 9.52 -0.96 3.96
CA ALA A 33 10.83 -1.32 3.45
C ALA A 33 11.69 -1.76 4.64
N ARG A 34 12.34 -2.94 4.52
CA ARG A 34 13.11 -3.55 5.63
C ARG A 34 12.29 -3.66 6.93
N GLY A 35 11.00 -4.02 6.81
CA GLY A 35 10.06 -4.13 7.93
C GLY A 35 9.60 -2.80 8.55
N ARG A 36 10.07 -1.66 8.06
CA ARG A 36 9.79 -0.31 8.59
C ARG A 36 8.86 0.46 7.68
N LYS A 37 7.99 1.30 8.23
CA LYS A 37 7.00 2.06 7.44
C LYS A 37 7.68 3.12 6.57
N LEU A 38 7.51 3.00 5.26
CA LEU A 38 8.03 3.92 4.24
C LEU A 38 6.95 4.89 3.75
N ALA A 39 5.74 4.39 3.52
CA ALA A 39 4.64 5.18 2.98
C ALA A 39 3.30 4.72 3.53
N GLY A 40 2.30 5.60 3.46
CA GLY A 40 0.90 5.31 3.75
C GLY A 40 0.02 5.72 2.57
N ILE A 41 -1.01 4.93 2.30
CA ILE A 41 -2.04 5.19 1.30
C ILE A 41 -3.38 5.34 1.99
N LEU A 42 -4.06 6.46 1.80
CA LEU A 42 -5.40 6.66 2.33
C LEU A 42 -6.36 6.87 1.17
N VAL A 43 -7.41 6.04 1.11
CA VAL A 43 -8.47 6.19 0.12
C VAL A 43 -9.76 6.55 0.83
N GLU A 44 -10.30 7.72 0.52
CA GLU A 44 -11.57 8.21 1.02
C GLU A 44 -12.58 8.28 -0.10
N VAL A 45 -13.83 7.90 0.17
CA VAL A 45 -14.92 7.89 -0.83
C VAL A 45 -15.91 8.99 -0.49
N GLY A 46 -16.36 9.72 -1.51
CA GLY A 46 -17.33 10.79 -1.39
C GLY A 46 -18.35 10.78 -2.52
N ARG A 47 -19.27 11.74 -2.46
CA ARG A 47 -20.22 12.05 -3.55
C ARG A 47 -20.13 13.52 -3.90
N ASP A 48 -20.13 13.84 -5.19
CA ASP A 48 -20.14 15.22 -5.66
C ASP A 48 -21.51 15.88 -5.46
N GLY A 49 -21.62 17.18 -5.78
CA GLY A 49 -22.86 17.94 -5.66
C GLY A 49 -24.01 17.46 -6.56
N ARG A 50 -23.76 16.53 -7.48
CA ARG A 50 -24.74 15.88 -8.36
C ARG A 50 -25.02 14.43 -7.97
N GLY A 51 -24.42 13.94 -6.88
CA GLY A 51 -24.57 12.57 -6.39
C GLY A 51 -23.63 11.55 -7.04
N GLY A 52 -22.72 11.97 -7.91
CA GLY A 52 -21.70 11.11 -8.51
C GLY A 52 -20.67 10.66 -7.48
N ALA A 53 -20.40 9.35 -7.40
CA ALA A 53 -19.41 8.82 -6.49
C ALA A 53 -17.99 9.17 -6.97
N PHE A 54 -17.12 9.55 -6.05
CA PHE A 54 -15.70 9.74 -6.29
C PHE A 54 -14.86 9.15 -5.16
N ALA A 55 -13.57 8.97 -5.41
CA ALA A 55 -12.61 8.61 -4.37
C ALA A 55 -11.38 9.51 -4.47
N VAL A 56 -10.79 9.83 -3.33
CA VAL A 56 -9.53 10.56 -3.21
C VAL A 56 -8.48 9.62 -2.64
N CYS A 57 -7.37 9.45 -3.36
CA CYS A 57 -6.23 8.68 -2.89
C CYS A 57 -5.11 9.62 -2.45
N GLY A 58 -4.92 9.75 -1.13
CA GLY A 58 -3.75 10.38 -0.54
C GLY A 58 -2.58 9.39 -0.47
N VAL A 59 -1.39 9.83 -0.87
CA VAL A 59 -0.15 9.05 -0.76
C VAL A 59 0.89 9.88 -0.01
N GLY A 60 1.30 9.41 1.16
CA GLY A 60 2.37 10.02 1.96
C GLY A 60 3.60 9.13 1.94
N VAL A 61 4.76 9.66 1.55
CA VAL A 61 6.03 8.93 1.47
C VAL A 61 7.09 9.67 2.28
N ASN A 62 7.82 8.94 3.13
CA ASN A 62 8.99 9.47 3.81
C ASN A 62 10.15 9.57 2.81
N VAL A 63 10.61 10.78 2.48
CA VAL A 63 11.62 11.01 1.43
C VAL A 63 13.00 11.28 2.02
N GLY A 64 13.19 12.47 2.62
CA GLY A 64 14.48 12.90 3.17
C GLY A 64 14.73 12.40 4.59
N ASP A 65 13.67 12.34 5.40
CA ASP A 65 13.71 11.88 6.79
C ASP A 65 12.42 11.15 7.15
N ALA A 66 12.44 10.43 8.29
CA ALA A 66 11.32 9.67 8.81
C ALA A 66 11.31 9.71 10.35
N PRO A 67 10.14 9.61 10.99
CA PRO A 67 10.05 9.49 12.45
C PRO A 67 10.59 8.11 12.91
N ARG A 68 11.90 8.05 13.16
CA ARG A 68 12.62 6.81 13.52
C ARG A 68 12.18 6.23 14.85
N ASP A 69 11.75 7.10 15.77
CA ASP A 69 11.12 6.76 17.04
C ASP A 69 9.83 5.94 16.87
N LEU A 70 9.14 6.13 15.74
CA LEU A 70 7.97 5.34 15.34
C LEU A 70 8.33 4.14 14.43
N GLY A 71 9.61 3.81 14.30
CA GLY A 71 10.10 2.70 13.49
C GLY A 71 9.93 2.91 11.98
N ALA A 72 9.85 4.16 11.52
CA ALA A 72 9.73 4.49 10.10
C ALA A 72 11.10 4.53 9.37
N ILE A 73 11.06 4.54 8.04
CA ILE A 73 12.22 4.63 7.14
C ILE A 73 11.95 5.63 6.03
N ALA A 74 12.99 6.36 5.59
CA ALA A 74 12.93 7.30 4.47
C ALA A 74 13.59 6.76 3.18
N LEU A 75 13.17 7.25 2.02
CA LEU A 75 13.80 6.91 0.73
C LEU A 75 15.29 7.27 0.70
N ALA A 76 15.71 8.35 1.34
CA ALA A 76 17.12 8.74 1.44
C ALA A 76 17.99 7.65 2.09
N GLU A 77 17.45 6.89 3.05
CA GLU A 77 18.15 5.76 3.66
C GLU A 77 18.26 4.55 2.71
N LEU A 78 17.29 4.39 1.81
CA LEU A 78 17.24 3.29 0.84
C LEU A 78 18.07 3.58 -0.40
N ALA A 79 18.18 4.85 -0.80
CA ALA A 79 18.90 5.31 -1.98
C ALA A 79 20.34 5.76 -1.67
N ALA A 80 20.93 5.34 -0.54
CA ALA A 80 22.28 5.74 -0.11
C ALA A 80 22.53 7.26 -0.15
N GLY A 81 21.54 8.06 0.25
CA GLY A 81 21.59 9.52 0.26
C GLY A 81 21.15 10.20 -1.05
N ALA A 82 20.89 9.44 -2.12
CA ALA A 82 20.48 9.96 -3.43
C ALA A 82 18.97 9.79 -3.66
N ALA A 83 18.14 10.32 -2.74
CA ALA A 83 16.69 10.29 -2.91
C ALA A 83 16.26 11.01 -4.21
N PRO A 84 15.21 10.54 -4.90
CA PRO A 84 14.68 11.21 -6.08
C PRO A 84 14.20 12.63 -5.74
N SER A 85 14.21 13.52 -6.73
CA SER A 85 13.59 14.83 -6.57
C SER A 85 12.09 14.68 -6.32
N PHE A 86 11.48 15.67 -5.67
CA PHE A 86 10.04 15.66 -5.42
C PHE A 86 9.24 15.50 -6.73
N THR A 87 9.63 16.22 -7.78
CA THR A 87 8.96 16.16 -9.08
C THR A 87 9.04 14.77 -9.70
N SER A 88 10.23 14.16 -9.76
CA SER A 88 10.36 12.83 -10.38
C SER A 88 9.64 11.76 -9.56
N LEU A 89 9.67 11.86 -8.23
CA LEU A 89 8.90 11.01 -7.35
C LEU A 89 7.39 11.17 -7.60
N ALA A 90 6.86 12.39 -7.56
CA ALA A 90 5.44 12.65 -7.75
C ALA A 90 4.94 12.17 -9.12
N GLU A 91 5.71 12.38 -10.19
CA GLU A 91 5.36 11.92 -11.54
C GLU A 91 5.35 10.39 -11.64
N ALA A 92 6.38 9.73 -11.12
CA ALA A 92 6.46 8.26 -11.14
C ALA A 92 5.34 7.62 -10.32
N LEU A 93 5.07 8.14 -9.11
CA LEU A 93 3.99 7.64 -8.25
C LEU A 93 2.61 7.87 -8.90
N ARG A 94 2.36 9.07 -9.44
CA ARG A 94 1.11 9.37 -10.17
C ARG A 94 0.94 8.43 -11.36
N GLY A 95 1.98 8.25 -12.17
CA GLY A 95 1.97 7.38 -13.33
C GLY A 95 1.65 5.93 -12.96
N GLY A 96 2.33 5.39 -11.94
CA GLY A 96 2.09 4.04 -11.45
C GLY A 96 0.67 3.85 -10.89
N VAL A 97 0.19 4.79 -10.07
CA VAL A 97 -1.18 4.76 -9.52
C VAL A 97 -2.24 4.82 -10.62
N VAL A 98 -2.13 5.76 -11.55
CA VAL A 98 -3.11 5.90 -12.65
C VAL A 98 -3.13 4.65 -13.53
N ALA A 99 -1.96 4.11 -13.88
CA ALA A 99 -1.87 2.90 -14.70
C ALA A 99 -2.47 1.68 -13.97
N ARG A 100 -2.12 1.46 -12.70
CA ARG A 100 -2.62 0.32 -11.92
C ARG A 100 -4.13 0.41 -11.68
N VAL A 101 -4.63 1.59 -11.34
CA VAL A 101 -6.08 1.82 -11.14
C VAL A 101 -6.84 1.68 -12.45
N GLY A 102 -6.32 2.19 -13.57
CA GLY A 102 -6.94 2.02 -14.88
C GLY A 102 -7.02 0.56 -15.32
N SER A 103 -5.94 -0.21 -15.10
CA SER A 103 -5.92 -1.66 -15.35
C SER A 103 -6.92 -2.41 -14.48
N TRP A 104 -6.95 -2.13 -13.17
CA TRP A 104 -7.92 -2.70 -12.23
C TRP A 104 -9.36 -2.38 -12.61
N ALA A 105 -9.66 -1.12 -12.97
CA ALA A 105 -11.01 -0.73 -13.37
C ALA A 105 -11.45 -1.43 -14.67
N SER A 106 -10.50 -1.85 -15.51
CA SER A 106 -10.75 -2.51 -16.79
C SER A 106 -10.70 -4.04 -16.70
N SER A 107 -10.22 -4.62 -15.60
CA SER A 107 -10.05 -6.09 -15.48
C SER A 107 -11.39 -6.84 -15.45
N GLY A 108 -12.48 -6.14 -15.13
CA GLY A 108 -13.74 -6.77 -14.80
C GLY A 108 -13.66 -7.57 -13.49
N GLY A 109 -14.81 -8.07 -13.04
CA GLY A 109 -14.95 -8.85 -11.81
C GLY A 109 -16.00 -8.28 -10.87
N ASP A 110 -16.61 -9.17 -10.09
CA ASP A 110 -17.69 -8.81 -9.16
C ASP A 110 -17.14 -8.49 -7.77
N ARG A 111 -15.89 -8.87 -7.48
CA ARG A 111 -15.27 -8.69 -6.17
C ARG A 111 -14.16 -7.66 -6.27
N PRO A 112 -14.00 -6.77 -5.30
CA PRO A 112 -13.26 -5.57 -5.65
C PRO A 112 -11.71 -5.69 -5.59
N LEU A 113 -11.13 -6.87 -5.29
CA LEU A 113 -9.70 -7.20 -5.53
C LEU A 113 -9.49 -8.01 -6.81
N ASP A 114 -10.54 -8.37 -7.55
CA ASP A 114 -10.40 -9.03 -8.84
C ASP A 114 -9.48 -8.17 -9.75
N GLY A 115 -8.63 -8.83 -10.54
CA GLY A 115 -7.62 -8.18 -11.39
C GLY A 115 -6.35 -7.68 -10.70
N VAL A 116 -6.33 -7.51 -9.37
CA VAL A 116 -5.15 -7.02 -8.63
C VAL A 116 -4.70 -7.94 -7.48
N ARG A 117 -5.53 -8.91 -7.10
CA ARG A 117 -5.29 -9.76 -5.93
C ARG A 117 -3.95 -10.49 -5.97
N GLU A 118 -3.62 -11.11 -7.10
CA GLU A 118 -2.39 -11.90 -7.24
C GLU A 118 -1.15 -11.03 -7.01
N ALA A 119 -1.03 -9.94 -7.76
CA ALA A 119 0.05 -8.97 -7.59
C ALA A 119 0.12 -8.38 -6.18
N TYR A 120 -1.04 -8.16 -5.53
CA TYR A 120 -1.10 -7.70 -4.15
C TYR A 120 -0.53 -8.75 -3.18
N LEU A 121 -0.91 -10.03 -3.34
CA LEU A 121 -0.45 -11.13 -2.48
C LEU A 121 1.03 -11.47 -2.68
N GLU A 122 1.59 -11.27 -3.88
CA GLU A 122 3.03 -11.39 -4.14
C GLU A 122 3.86 -10.35 -3.38
N ARG A 123 3.24 -9.20 -3.05
CA ARG A 123 3.87 -8.09 -2.34
C ARG A 123 3.40 -7.95 -0.91
N LEU A 124 2.52 -8.83 -0.43
CA LEU A 124 1.97 -8.77 0.92
C LEU A 124 3.05 -9.04 1.96
N ALA A 125 3.32 -8.05 2.79
CA ALA A 125 4.20 -8.19 3.96
C ALA A 125 3.58 -9.18 4.96
N TRP A 126 4.45 -9.88 5.68
CA TRP A 126 4.09 -10.78 6.79
C TRP A 126 3.20 -11.97 6.42
N ARG A 127 3.06 -12.29 5.13
CA ARG A 127 2.36 -13.51 4.72
C ARG A 127 3.12 -14.73 5.22
N GLY A 128 2.43 -15.61 5.96
CA GLY A 128 3.02 -16.77 6.63
C GLY A 128 3.61 -16.48 8.01
N GLU A 129 3.61 -15.22 8.45
CA GLU A 129 4.11 -14.81 9.76
C GLU A 129 2.97 -14.73 10.78
N GLU A 130 3.31 -14.87 12.06
CA GLU A 130 2.41 -14.63 13.19
C GLU A 130 2.18 -13.12 13.36
N VAL A 131 0.91 -12.70 13.38
CA VAL A 131 0.52 -11.28 13.48
C VAL A 131 -0.61 -11.06 14.47
N VAL A 132 -0.67 -9.84 15.00
CA VAL A 132 -1.77 -9.37 15.84
C VAL A 132 -2.47 -8.22 15.13
N ALA A 133 -3.75 -8.39 14.83
CA ALA A 133 -4.61 -7.32 14.33
C ALA A 133 -5.08 -6.47 15.51
N ARG A 134 -4.86 -5.16 15.44
CA ARG A 134 -5.26 -4.20 16.48
C ARG A 134 -6.27 -3.19 15.95
N SER A 135 -7.21 -2.80 16.80
CA SER A 135 -8.11 -1.67 16.56
C SER A 135 -7.37 -0.33 16.69
N PRO A 136 -7.97 0.79 16.24
CA PRO A 136 -7.36 2.11 16.38
C PRO A 136 -7.05 2.54 17.82
N ASP A 137 -7.79 2.04 18.80
CA ASP A 137 -7.55 2.27 20.23
C ASP A 137 -6.52 1.30 20.85
N GLY A 138 -5.95 0.39 20.04
CA GLY A 138 -4.88 -0.53 20.42
C GLY A 138 -5.34 -1.90 20.93
N SER A 139 -6.65 -2.11 21.11
CA SER A 139 -7.19 -3.40 21.54
C SER A 139 -6.91 -4.50 20.49
N GLU A 140 -6.70 -5.73 20.96
CA GLU A 140 -6.46 -6.87 20.09
C GLU A 140 -7.78 -7.36 19.49
N LEU A 141 -7.86 -7.39 18.16
CA LEU A 141 -9.02 -7.85 17.41
C LEU A 141 -8.89 -9.33 17.02
N ALA A 142 -7.68 -9.77 16.71
CA ALA A 142 -7.36 -11.15 16.36
C ALA A 142 -5.85 -11.40 16.42
N HIS A 143 -5.46 -12.66 16.63
CA HIS A 143 -4.08 -13.14 16.63
C HIS A 143 -4.01 -14.47 15.88
N GLY A 144 -3.02 -14.62 15.01
CA GLY A 144 -2.79 -15.84 14.23
C GLY A 144 -1.80 -15.63 13.10
N THR A 145 -1.63 -16.62 12.24
CA THR A 145 -0.75 -16.52 11.06
C THR A 145 -1.47 -15.84 9.90
N LEU A 146 -0.88 -14.81 9.29
CA LEU A 146 -1.44 -14.14 8.11
C LEU A 146 -1.33 -15.03 6.87
N GLU A 147 -2.43 -15.69 6.51
CA GLU A 147 -2.46 -16.61 5.37
C GLU A 147 -2.63 -15.86 4.05
N THR A 148 -3.61 -14.95 4.01
CA THR A 148 -3.99 -14.27 2.78
C THR A 148 -4.80 -12.98 3.04
N VAL A 149 -5.10 -12.29 1.95
CA VAL A 149 -6.18 -11.30 1.87
C VAL A 149 -7.20 -11.85 0.87
N ASP A 150 -8.46 -11.97 1.30
CA ASP A 150 -9.52 -12.55 0.47
C ASP A 150 -9.92 -11.63 -0.69
N ALA A 151 -10.78 -12.11 -1.58
CA ALA A 151 -11.24 -11.33 -2.73
C ALA A 151 -12.06 -10.07 -2.36
N TRP A 152 -12.45 -9.91 -1.09
CA TRP A 152 -13.12 -8.73 -0.53
C TRP A 152 -12.17 -7.78 0.21
N GLY A 153 -10.87 -8.11 0.25
CA GLY A 153 -9.84 -7.24 0.80
C GLY A 153 -9.70 -7.38 2.31
N ARG A 154 -10.23 -8.45 2.90
CA ARG A 154 -10.15 -8.74 4.33
C ARG A 154 -8.94 -9.63 4.59
N ALA A 155 -8.15 -9.30 5.61
CA ALA A 155 -7.08 -10.18 6.07
C ALA A 155 -7.68 -11.48 6.65
N VAL A 156 -7.08 -12.62 6.32
CA VAL A 156 -7.46 -13.94 6.82
C VAL A 156 -6.31 -14.45 7.68
N LEU A 157 -6.61 -14.69 8.96
CA LEU A 157 -5.67 -15.24 9.93
C LEU A 157 -6.04 -16.69 10.25
N LEU A 158 -5.04 -17.57 10.24
CA LEU A 158 -5.17 -18.92 10.79
C LEU A 158 -4.96 -18.84 12.30
N ALA A 159 -5.94 -19.32 13.05
CA ALA A 159 -5.83 -19.39 14.50
C ALA A 159 -4.64 -20.29 14.91
N PRO A 160 -4.02 -20.04 16.08
CA PRO A 160 -2.91 -20.84 16.60
C PRO A 160 -3.25 -22.33 16.79
#